data_AF-A0A3S3P3G3-F1
#
_entry.id   AF-A0A3S3P3G3-F1
#
_cell.length_a   1.000
_cell.length_b   1.000
_cell.length_c   1.000
_cell.angle_alpha   90.00
_cell.angle_beta   90.00
_cell.angle_gamma   90.00
#
_symmetry.space_group_name_H-M   'P 1'
#
loop_
_entity.id
_entity.type
_entity.pdbx_description
1 polymer ?
#
loop_
_entity_poly.entity_id
_entity_poly.type
_entity_poly.pdbx_seq_one_letter_code
_entity_poly.pdbx_strand_id
1 'polypeptide(L)'
;IPVKHVIISDVETELCDTLESCSELVKNIQDIHMSRLNFFITAYNFLVGADGRVYEGIGWRRHSKLLNSESISVALIGDFNKYQPTYAMVNATLELIHCGQKLKYLSDDYDILGLRDMGCLKMKRPGNNLYNLMKTWKRYNPKPIVRIFSTQVYYVTSKRQKAGFENFGALLCLNRVDTNKGKHVIISHAETELCYTLESCSKLVKNIQDIHMSRFNFFVIAYNFLVGADGRVYEGIGWRRHTKGLNSESISVVLIGDFNKHQPTNAMVNATLELIHCGQKLKYLTDDYDILALRDTSCLATESPGNNLYNLMKTWKRYNPKPIKKCK
;
A
#
# COMPACT_ATOMS: atom_id res chain seq x y z
N ILE A 1 -5.39 -18.33 16.18
CA ILE A 1 -4.68 -18.93 15.03
C ILE A 1 -3.31 -18.27 14.97
N PRO A 2 -2.21 -19.03 14.82
CA PRO A 2 -0.88 -18.45 14.71
C PRO A 2 -0.81 -17.49 13.52
N VAL A 3 -0.19 -16.32 13.69
CA VAL A 3 -0.02 -15.35 12.61
C VAL A 3 1.14 -15.74 11.68
N LYS A 4 1.08 -15.32 10.43
CA LYS A 4 2.08 -15.66 9.41
C LYS A 4 3.15 -14.60 9.21
N HIS A 5 2.94 -13.39 9.74
CA HIS A 5 3.81 -12.26 9.46
C HIS A 5 4.18 -11.48 10.73
N VAL A 6 5.45 -11.08 10.80
CA VAL A 6 5.97 -10.12 11.77
C VAL A 6 6.39 -8.86 11.03
N ILE A 7 5.74 -7.74 11.34
CA ILE A 7 5.98 -6.45 10.70
C ILE A 7 6.86 -5.60 11.62
N ILE A 8 8.06 -5.27 11.16
CA ILE A 8 8.99 -4.41 11.88
C ILE A 8 8.81 -2.97 11.42
N SER A 9 8.74 -2.05 12.37
CA SER A 9 8.70 -0.62 12.10
C SER A 9 9.56 0.14 13.10
N ASP A 10 9.61 1.45 12.93
CA ASP A 10 10.20 2.37 13.87
C ASP A 10 9.23 3.48 14.28
N VAL A 11 9.45 3.99 15.49
CA VAL A 11 8.75 5.17 16.00
C VAL A 11 9.73 6.33 15.90
N GLU A 12 9.43 7.28 15.03
CA GLU A 12 10.24 8.47 14.78
C GLU A 12 10.29 9.39 16.02
N THR A 13 11.19 9.05 16.91
CA THR A 13 11.47 9.70 18.19
C THR A 13 12.98 9.72 18.40
N GLU A 14 13.41 10.38 19.47
CA GLU A 14 14.73 10.13 20.04
C GLU A 14 14.82 8.70 20.60
N LEU A 15 16.04 8.19 20.74
CA LEU A 15 16.29 6.92 21.42
C LEU A 15 15.98 7.06 22.92
N CYS A 16 15.59 5.96 23.55
CA CYS A 16 15.51 5.83 25.00
C CYS A 16 16.28 4.59 25.44
N ASP A 17 17.02 4.67 26.53
CA ASP A 17 17.94 3.62 27.00
C ASP A 17 17.84 3.34 28.51
N THR A 18 16.85 3.94 29.18
CA THR A 18 16.51 3.65 30.57
C THR A 18 15.05 3.25 30.70
N LEU A 19 14.73 2.48 31.75
CA LEU A 19 13.35 2.10 32.04
C LEU A 19 12.44 3.33 32.15
N GLU A 20 12.91 4.39 32.80
CA GLU A 20 12.15 5.61 33.01
C GLU A 20 11.87 6.35 31.69
N SER A 21 12.92 6.68 30.93
CA SER A 21 12.79 7.38 29.64
C SER A 21 11.96 6.60 28.62
N CYS A 22 12.18 5.29 28.51
CA CYS A 22 11.41 4.46 27.59
C CYS A 22 9.96 4.27 28.04
N SER A 23 9.70 4.11 29.34
CA SER A 23 8.32 4.02 29.84
C SER A 23 7.56 5.32 29.61
N GLU A 24 8.21 6.47 29.77
CA GLU A 24 7.61 7.77 29.47
C GLU A 24 7.29 7.92 27.98
N LEU A 25 8.23 7.58 27.09
CA LEU A 25 7.98 7.61 25.64
C LEU A 25 6.86 6.66 25.23
N VAL A 26 6.80 5.44 25.79
CA VAL A 26 5.74 4.48 25.49
C VAL A 26 4.37 5.02 25.93
N LYS A 27 4.28 5.65 27.10
CA LYS A 27 3.04 6.33 27.55
C LYS A 27 2.65 7.46 26.60
N ASN A 28 3.59 8.31 26.22
CA ASN A 28 3.34 9.39 25.26
C ASN A 28 2.85 8.87 23.90
N ILE A 29 3.44 7.78 23.40
CA ILE A 29 3.02 7.11 22.16
C ILE A 29 1.58 6.59 22.31
N GLN A 30 1.26 5.96 23.44
CA GLN A 30 -0.09 5.48 23.73
C GLN A 30 -1.10 6.63 23.76
N ASP A 31 -0.81 7.72 24.46
CA ASP A 31 -1.72 8.86 24.58
C ASP A 31 -2.02 9.50 23.23
N ILE A 32 -0.99 9.69 22.39
CA ILE A 32 -1.16 10.18 21.01
C ILE A 32 -2.03 9.22 20.20
N HIS A 33 -1.77 7.91 20.29
CA HIS A 33 -2.50 6.91 19.55
C HIS A 33 -3.98 6.81 19.97
N MET A 34 -4.28 6.89 21.26
CA MET A 34 -5.66 6.85 21.75
C MET A 34 -6.40 8.16 21.46
N SER A 35 -5.82 9.31 21.84
CA SER A 35 -6.50 10.60 21.81
C SER A 35 -6.62 11.20 20.40
N ARG A 36 -5.57 11.09 19.58
CA ARG A 36 -5.53 11.73 18.26
C ARG A 36 -5.86 10.76 17.14
N LEU A 37 -5.52 9.49 17.34
CA LEU A 37 -5.58 8.48 16.29
C LEU A 37 -6.62 7.38 16.54
N ASN A 38 -7.43 7.47 17.60
CA ASN A 38 -8.55 6.57 17.89
C ASN A 38 -8.16 5.07 17.86
N PHE A 39 -6.94 4.76 18.32
CA PHE A 39 -6.52 3.39 18.64
C PHE A 39 -7.03 3.00 20.03
N PHE A 40 -7.15 1.70 20.28
CA PHE A 40 -7.57 1.20 21.59
C PHE A 40 -6.48 1.40 22.66
N ILE A 41 -5.21 1.15 22.29
CA ILE A 41 -4.03 1.34 23.15
C ILE A 41 -2.91 1.96 22.29
N THR A 42 -2.19 1.15 21.52
CA THR A 42 -1.21 1.63 20.52
C THR A 42 -1.52 1.02 19.15
N ALA A 43 -0.80 1.46 18.12
CA ALA A 43 -0.80 0.83 16.80
C ALA A 43 0.11 -0.41 16.72
N TYR A 44 0.84 -0.76 17.78
CA TYR A 44 1.89 -1.78 17.76
C TYR A 44 1.64 -2.89 18.78
N ASN A 45 1.94 -4.15 18.43
CA ASN A 45 1.87 -5.26 19.39
C ASN A 45 2.93 -5.12 20.48
N PHE A 46 4.16 -4.79 20.08
CA PHE A 46 5.29 -4.60 20.99
C PHE A 46 6.12 -3.40 20.58
N LEU A 47 6.74 -2.76 21.56
CA LEU A 47 7.75 -1.71 21.36
C LEU A 47 9.06 -2.15 22.00
N VAL A 48 10.20 -1.74 21.43
CA VAL A 48 11.53 -2.08 21.94
C VAL A 48 12.37 -0.82 22.12
N GLY A 49 12.91 -0.61 23.32
CA GLY A 49 13.81 0.50 23.66
C GLY A 49 15.26 0.21 23.31
N ALA A 50 16.12 1.24 23.24
CA ALA A 50 17.55 1.10 22.89
C ALA A 50 18.33 0.23 23.89
N ASP A 51 17.79 0.07 25.09
CA ASP A 51 18.23 -0.83 26.16
C ASP A 51 17.86 -2.31 25.95
N GLY A 52 17.08 -2.64 24.92
CA GLY A 52 16.58 -3.98 24.67
C GLY A 52 15.38 -4.38 25.55
N ARG A 53 14.78 -3.45 26.31
CA ARG A 53 13.52 -3.73 27.02
C ARG A 53 12.37 -3.78 26.03
N VAL A 54 11.49 -4.77 26.20
CA VAL A 54 10.28 -4.94 25.40
C VAL A 54 9.08 -4.45 26.19
N TYR A 55 8.30 -3.56 25.58
CA TYR A 55 7.09 -2.99 26.13
C TYR A 55 5.89 -3.55 25.38
N GLU A 56 4.94 -4.11 26.12
CA GLU A 56 3.72 -4.65 25.54
C GLU A 56 2.74 -3.52 25.18
N GLY A 57 2.31 -3.48 23.93
CA GLY A 57 1.25 -2.58 23.46
C GLY A 57 -0.06 -3.35 23.34
N ILE A 58 -0.43 -3.71 22.11
CA ILE A 58 -1.61 -4.56 21.85
C ILE A 58 -1.39 -6.01 22.35
N GLY A 59 -0.13 -6.46 22.44
CA GLY A 59 0.23 -7.81 22.87
C GLY A 59 -0.03 -8.88 21.81
N TRP A 60 0.04 -10.16 22.18
CA TRP A 60 -0.04 -11.28 21.23
C TRP A 60 -1.45 -11.59 20.70
N ARG A 61 -2.50 -11.25 21.45
CA ARG A 61 -3.86 -11.78 21.24
C ARG A 61 -4.74 -10.91 20.34
N ARG A 62 -4.27 -9.73 19.94
CA ARG A 62 -5.03 -8.74 19.16
C ARG A 62 -4.16 -8.17 18.05
N HIS A 63 -4.78 -7.70 16.98
CA HIS A 63 -4.08 -7.15 15.82
C HIS A 63 -4.22 -5.63 15.77
N SER A 64 -3.21 -4.95 15.24
CA SER A 64 -3.28 -3.53 14.94
C SER A 64 -4.35 -3.25 13.89
N LYS A 65 -5.08 -2.14 14.02
CA LYS A 65 -6.02 -1.67 12.97
C LYS A 65 -5.30 -1.39 11.64
N LEU A 66 -4.01 -1.08 11.69
CA LEU A 66 -3.19 -0.80 10.50
C LEU A 66 -2.76 -2.08 9.78
N LEU A 67 -2.85 -3.23 10.44
CA LEU A 67 -2.36 -4.52 9.95
C LEU A 67 -3.51 -5.51 9.81
N ASN A 68 -3.26 -6.60 9.10
CA ASN A 68 -4.26 -7.66 8.94
C ASN A 68 -4.29 -8.60 10.17
N SER A 69 -5.29 -9.47 10.23
CA SER A 69 -5.43 -10.49 11.27
C SER A 69 -4.39 -11.63 11.19
N GLU A 70 -3.47 -11.56 10.23
CA GLU A 70 -2.41 -12.55 10.02
C GLU A 70 -1.03 -11.99 10.38
N SER A 71 -0.99 -10.84 11.06
CA SER A 71 0.24 -10.13 11.38
C SER A 71 0.27 -9.67 12.84
N ILE A 72 1.48 -9.59 13.37
CA ILE A 72 1.81 -8.77 14.54
C ILE A 72 2.86 -7.72 14.13
N SER A 73 2.99 -6.64 14.88
CA SER A 73 4.06 -5.67 14.68
C SER A 73 4.93 -5.43 15.89
N VAL A 74 6.22 -5.28 15.63
CA VAL A 74 7.22 -4.84 16.60
C VAL A 74 7.79 -3.50 16.14
N ALA A 75 7.69 -2.48 16.99
CA ALA A 75 8.21 -1.15 16.70
C ALA A 75 9.45 -0.86 17.54
N LEU A 76 10.55 -0.47 16.89
CA LEU A 76 11.75 -0.01 17.60
C LEU A 76 11.62 1.50 17.85
N ILE A 77 11.87 1.93 19.10
CA ILE A 77 11.76 3.35 19.49
C ILE A 77 13.01 4.08 19.01
N GLY A 78 12.87 5.01 18.06
CA GLY A 78 13.97 5.77 17.47
C GLY A 78 13.79 6.07 15.98
N ASP A 79 14.38 7.16 15.49
CA ASP A 79 14.52 7.44 14.05
C ASP A 79 15.77 6.75 13.48
N PHE A 80 15.59 5.66 12.74
CA PHE A 80 16.69 4.90 12.12
C PHE A 80 17.10 5.38 10.73
N ASN A 81 16.67 6.57 10.31
CA ASN A 81 17.41 7.32 9.29
C ASN A 81 18.55 8.13 9.94
N LYS A 82 18.40 8.51 11.21
CA LYS A 82 19.39 9.24 12.01
C LYS A 82 20.31 8.33 12.82
N TYR A 83 19.75 7.29 13.45
CA TYR A 83 20.46 6.41 14.38
C TYR A 83 20.71 5.01 13.84
N GLN A 84 21.72 4.33 14.38
CA GLN A 84 21.90 2.89 14.20
C GLN A 84 21.13 2.12 15.29
N PRO A 85 20.45 1.02 14.97
CA PRO A 85 19.86 0.14 15.99
C PRO A 85 20.93 -0.41 16.93
N THR A 86 20.66 -0.41 18.23
CA THR A 86 21.57 -1.02 19.19
C THR A 86 21.49 -2.55 19.09
N TYR A 87 22.57 -3.23 19.49
CA TYR A 87 22.59 -4.69 19.57
C TYR A 87 21.48 -5.22 20.50
N ALA A 88 21.27 -4.54 21.64
CA ALA A 88 20.24 -4.90 22.61
C ALA A 88 18.82 -4.88 22.01
N MET A 89 18.50 -3.85 21.21
CA MET A 89 17.22 -3.76 20.50
C MET A 89 17.00 -4.94 19.56
N VAL A 90 18.00 -5.21 18.73
CA VAL A 90 17.90 -6.23 17.68
C VAL A 90 17.79 -7.61 18.31
N ASN A 91 18.63 -7.90 19.31
CA ASN A 91 18.59 -9.15 20.04
C ASN A 91 17.25 -9.37 20.75
N ALA A 92 16.76 -8.36 21.48
CA ALA A 92 15.46 -8.43 22.14
C ALA A 92 14.30 -8.65 21.16
N THR A 93 14.35 -8.02 19.99
CA THR A 93 13.36 -8.20 18.93
C THR A 93 13.36 -9.64 18.40
N LEU A 94 14.53 -10.21 18.12
CA LEU A 94 14.65 -11.56 17.61
C LEU A 94 14.26 -12.62 18.65
N GLU A 95 14.64 -12.42 19.92
CA GLU A 95 14.23 -13.28 21.04
C GLU A 95 12.72 -13.24 21.28
N LEU A 96 12.11 -12.05 21.21
CA LEU A 96 10.66 -11.90 21.29
C LEU A 96 9.95 -12.71 20.20
N ILE A 97 10.43 -12.62 18.97
CA ILE A 97 9.90 -13.36 17.82
C ILE A 97 10.09 -14.88 18.02
N HIS A 98 11.27 -15.29 18.48
CA HIS A 98 11.57 -16.70 18.76
C HIS A 98 10.63 -17.27 19.84
N CYS A 99 10.38 -16.50 20.91
CA CYS A 99 9.42 -16.84 21.95
C CYS A 99 7.99 -16.95 21.38
N GLY A 100 7.56 -15.99 20.55
CA GLY A 100 6.27 -16.02 19.86
C GLY A 100 6.07 -17.26 18.99
N GLN A 101 7.11 -17.73 18.31
CA GLN A 101 7.09 -18.98 17.55
C GLN A 101 6.95 -20.21 18.46
N LYS A 102 7.77 -20.31 19.52
CA LYS A 102 7.70 -21.42 20.49
C LYS A 102 6.33 -21.53 21.15
N LEU A 103 5.72 -20.40 21.48
CA LEU A 103 4.40 -20.32 22.10
C LEU A 103 3.23 -20.45 21.09
N LYS A 104 3.52 -20.73 19.82
CA LYS A 104 2.53 -20.87 18.73
C LYS A 104 1.64 -19.64 18.53
N TYR A 105 2.14 -18.45 18.88
CA TYR A 105 1.56 -17.19 18.41
C TYR A 105 1.95 -16.90 16.97
N LEU A 106 3.13 -17.34 16.53
CA LEU A 106 3.59 -17.31 15.15
C LEU A 106 3.50 -18.71 14.53
N SER A 107 3.16 -18.77 13.24
CA SER A 107 3.23 -19.99 12.44
C SER A 107 4.68 -20.47 12.31
N ASP A 108 4.90 -21.76 12.06
CA ASP A 108 6.26 -22.31 11.91
C ASP A 108 6.97 -21.80 10.63
N ASP A 109 6.20 -21.32 9.66
CA ASP A 109 6.63 -20.78 8.37
C ASP A 109 6.50 -19.24 8.28
N TYR A 110 6.50 -18.53 9.41
CA TYR A 110 6.32 -17.07 9.40
C TYR A 110 7.40 -16.30 8.64
N ASP A 111 7.01 -15.14 8.11
CA ASP A 111 7.86 -14.16 7.44
C ASP A 111 8.10 -12.92 8.33
N ILE A 112 9.27 -12.30 8.18
CA ILE A 112 9.59 -10.97 8.74
C ILE A 112 9.63 -9.95 7.60
N LEU A 113 8.94 -8.83 7.79
CA LEU A 113 8.84 -7.74 6.81
C LEU A 113 9.07 -6.40 7.49
N GLY A 114 9.62 -5.43 6.77
CA GLY A 114 9.55 -4.03 7.18
C GLY A 114 8.16 -3.46 6.88
N LEU A 115 7.70 -2.48 7.64
CA LEU A 115 6.43 -1.79 7.36
C LEU A 115 6.42 -1.20 5.93
N ARG A 116 7.57 -0.78 5.42
CA ARG A 116 7.82 -0.26 4.07
C ARG A 116 7.76 -1.33 2.99
N ASP A 117 7.81 -2.60 3.37
CA ASP A 117 7.58 -3.74 2.48
C ASP A 117 6.08 -4.01 2.30
N MET A 118 5.22 -3.40 3.12
CA MET A 118 3.78 -3.45 2.94
C MET A 118 3.35 -2.43 1.88
N GLY A 119 3.22 -2.88 0.62
CA GLY A 119 2.96 -2.05 -0.58
C GLY A 119 1.76 -1.10 -0.53
N CYS A 120 0.88 -1.21 0.47
CA CYS A 120 -0.25 -0.31 0.69
C CYS A 120 0.10 1.00 1.37
N LEU A 121 1.22 1.04 2.09
CA LEU A 121 1.62 2.15 2.91
C LEU A 121 2.80 2.82 2.19
N LYS A 122 2.65 4.07 1.73
CA LYS A 122 3.76 4.91 1.26
C LYS A 122 4.71 5.29 2.43
N MET A 123 4.90 4.39 3.40
CA MET A 123 5.68 4.60 4.61
C MET A 123 7.12 4.20 4.33
N LYS A 124 8.04 5.15 4.46
CA LYS A 124 9.49 4.89 4.41
C LYS A 124 10.00 4.32 5.76
N ARG A 125 9.25 3.44 6.42
CA ARG A 125 9.61 2.87 7.74
C ARG A 125 9.77 1.35 7.70
N PRO A 126 10.74 0.72 8.36
CA PRO A 126 11.71 1.36 9.22
C PRO A 126 12.72 2.21 8.45
N GLY A 127 13.38 3.14 9.14
CA GLY A 127 14.48 3.94 8.61
C GLY A 127 15.59 3.09 8.00
N ASN A 128 16.40 3.70 7.14
CA ASN A 128 17.33 2.96 6.27
C ASN A 128 18.34 2.08 7.02
N ASN A 129 18.82 2.51 8.18
CA ASN A 129 19.79 1.76 8.97
C ASN A 129 19.18 0.43 9.47
N LEU A 130 18.01 0.50 10.11
CA LEU A 130 17.28 -0.67 10.55
C LEU A 130 16.83 -1.55 9.38
N TYR A 131 16.31 -0.93 8.32
CA TYR A 131 15.85 -1.66 7.14
C TYR A 131 16.97 -2.45 6.45
N ASN A 132 18.17 -1.87 6.33
CA ASN A 132 19.31 -2.56 5.74
C ASN A 132 19.80 -3.70 6.63
N LEU A 133 19.77 -3.53 7.96
CA LEU A 133 20.12 -4.58 8.90
C LEU A 133 19.13 -5.76 8.82
N MET A 134 17.84 -5.49 8.74
CA MET A 134 16.80 -6.52 8.64
C MET A 134 16.97 -7.47 7.47
N LYS A 135 17.54 -7.00 6.35
CA LYS A 135 17.81 -7.83 5.17
C LYS A 135 18.75 -9.01 5.46
N THR A 136 19.48 -8.96 6.56
CA THR A 136 20.37 -10.04 7.01
C THR A 136 19.67 -11.09 7.87
N TRP A 137 18.42 -10.86 8.27
CA TRP A 137 17.71 -11.76 9.18
C TRP A 137 17.19 -13.00 8.45
N LYS A 138 17.31 -14.18 9.07
CA LYS A 138 17.03 -15.50 8.47
C LYS A 138 15.64 -15.64 7.83
N ARG A 139 14.63 -14.95 8.35
CA ARG A 139 13.23 -15.01 7.88
C ARG A 139 12.75 -13.71 7.24
N TYR A 140 13.67 -12.82 6.87
CA TYR A 140 13.31 -11.62 6.14
C TYR A 140 12.84 -11.98 4.73
N ASN A 141 11.58 -11.67 4.42
CA ASN A 141 10.94 -11.99 3.16
C ASN A 141 10.02 -10.83 2.72
N PRO A 142 10.58 -9.80 2.06
CA PRO A 142 9.79 -8.64 1.66
C PRO A 142 8.81 -9.02 0.56
N LYS A 143 7.53 -8.73 0.77
CA LYS A 143 6.53 -8.82 -0.31
C LYS A 143 6.78 -7.71 -1.33
N PRO A 144 6.51 -7.94 -2.63
CA PRO A 144 6.73 -6.95 -3.67
C PRO A 144 5.95 -5.66 -3.40
N ILE A 145 6.67 -4.55 -3.27
CA ILE A 145 6.11 -3.22 -3.01
C ILE A 145 5.45 -2.69 -4.29
N VAL A 146 4.13 -2.46 -4.23
CA VAL A 146 3.42 -1.66 -5.23
C VAL A 146 3.77 -0.19 -5.03
N ARG A 147 4.80 0.31 -5.73
CA ARG A 147 5.12 1.74 -5.70
C ARG A 147 4.10 2.50 -6.55
N ILE A 148 3.28 3.34 -5.91
CA ILE A 148 2.35 4.26 -6.57
C ILE A 148 3.07 5.59 -6.86
N PHE A 149 3.36 5.86 -8.13
CA PHE A 149 3.96 7.09 -8.66
C PHE A 149 2.84 8.07 -9.06
N SER A 150 2.82 9.29 -8.53
CA SER A 150 1.83 10.29 -8.96
C SER A 150 2.10 10.74 -10.40
N THR A 151 1.07 10.80 -11.24
CA THR A 151 1.17 11.31 -12.62
C THR A 151 1.14 12.83 -12.68
N GLN A 152 1.21 13.56 -11.56
CA GLN A 152 1.40 15.00 -11.56
C GLN A 152 2.83 15.35 -11.99
N VAL A 153 3.10 15.20 -13.29
CA VAL A 153 4.19 15.89 -13.96
C VAL A 153 3.74 17.35 -14.06
N TYR A 154 4.27 18.19 -13.18
CA TYR A 154 4.10 19.64 -13.26
C TYR A 154 4.48 20.15 -14.65
N TYR A 155 3.60 20.95 -15.25
CA TYR A 155 4.00 21.92 -16.26
C TYR A 155 5.11 22.79 -15.65
N VAL A 156 6.34 22.62 -16.11
CA VAL A 156 7.40 23.59 -15.84
C VAL A 156 7.17 24.77 -16.77
N THR A 157 6.32 25.70 -16.35
CA THR A 157 6.37 27.08 -16.83
C THR A 157 6.37 28.02 -15.63
N SER A 158 7.49 28.73 -15.47
CA SER A 158 7.59 30.04 -14.82
C SER A 158 7.30 30.15 -13.30
N LYS A 159 8.40 30.09 -12.52
CA LYS A 159 8.64 30.83 -11.25
C LYS A 159 7.47 30.90 -10.23
N ARG A 160 7.19 29.79 -9.52
CA ARG A 160 6.91 29.81 -8.07
C ARG A 160 6.92 28.38 -7.48
N GLN A 161 7.70 28.22 -6.41
CA GLN A 161 7.84 27.07 -5.50
C GLN A 161 8.36 25.74 -6.08
N LYS A 162 9.69 25.59 -5.96
CA LYS A 162 10.33 24.32 -5.58
C LYS A 162 9.84 23.94 -4.18
N ALA A 163 8.99 22.93 -4.07
CA ALA A 163 8.90 22.09 -2.88
C ALA A 163 8.84 20.65 -3.40
N GLY A 164 9.94 19.92 -3.24
CA GLY A 164 9.96 18.48 -3.48
C GLY A 164 8.98 17.83 -2.52
N PHE A 165 8.02 17.07 -3.03
CA PHE A 165 7.09 16.31 -2.20
C PHE A 165 7.76 15.01 -1.72
N GLU A 166 8.72 15.17 -0.81
CA GLU A 166 8.93 14.19 0.24
C GLU A 166 7.89 14.46 1.34
N ASN A 167 7.41 13.40 2.00
CA ASN A 167 6.56 13.46 3.21
C ASN A 167 5.11 13.95 3.07
N PHE A 168 4.23 13.16 2.45
CA PHE A 168 2.78 13.22 2.75
C PHE A 168 2.12 11.82 2.76
N GLY A 169 2.80 10.83 3.34
CA GLY A 169 2.33 9.43 3.41
C GLY A 169 1.77 8.96 4.75
N ALA A 170 1.85 9.75 5.82
CA ALA A 170 1.56 9.28 7.19
C ALA A 170 0.50 10.08 7.97
N LEU A 171 -0.19 11.06 7.35
CA LEU A 171 -1.14 11.91 8.08
C LEU A 171 -2.57 11.97 7.50
N LEU A 172 -2.96 11.04 6.63
CA LEU A 172 -4.33 11.00 6.09
C LEU A 172 -5.03 9.63 6.22
N CYS A 173 -4.52 8.76 7.08
CA CYS A 173 -5.32 7.69 7.65
C CYS A 173 -5.69 8.12 9.05
N LEU A 174 -6.72 8.95 9.19
CA LEU A 174 -7.62 9.06 10.36
C LEU A 174 -8.43 10.37 10.23
N ASN A 175 -9.75 10.22 10.34
CA ASN A 175 -10.76 11.28 10.46
C ASN A 175 -11.19 12.03 9.19
N ARG A 176 -11.46 11.31 8.11
CA ARG A 176 -12.73 11.50 7.39
C ARG A 176 -13.37 10.15 7.16
N VAL A 177 -14.64 10.02 7.54
CA VAL A 177 -15.53 9.04 6.91
C VAL A 177 -15.64 9.49 5.46
N ASP A 178 -14.78 8.97 4.58
CA ASP A 178 -14.99 9.13 3.15
C ASP A 178 -16.27 8.36 2.84
N THR A 179 -17.37 9.10 2.68
CA THR A 179 -18.71 8.56 2.37
C THR A 179 -18.77 7.99 0.95
N ASN A 180 -17.66 8.03 0.21
CA ASN A 180 -17.60 7.78 -1.23
C ASN A 180 -16.70 6.57 -1.57
N LYS A 181 -16.89 5.45 -0.86
CA LYS A 181 -16.13 4.21 -1.10
C LYS A 181 -16.47 3.61 -2.46
N GLY A 182 -15.46 3.09 -3.15
CA GLY A 182 -15.66 2.29 -4.35
C GLY A 182 -16.36 0.97 -4.04
N LYS A 183 -17.38 0.64 -4.82
CA LYS A 183 -18.03 -0.69 -4.83
C LYS A 183 -17.52 -1.57 -5.96
N HIS A 184 -16.98 -0.96 -7.00
CA HIS A 184 -16.52 -1.65 -8.18
C HIS A 184 -15.10 -1.23 -8.52
N VAL A 185 -14.25 -2.21 -8.79
CA VAL A 185 -12.96 -1.99 -9.43
C VAL A 185 -13.07 -2.44 -10.88
N ILE A 186 -12.92 -1.51 -11.80
CA ILE A 186 -13.04 -1.79 -13.24
C ILE A 186 -11.63 -1.87 -13.84
N ILE A 187 -11.31 -3.02 -14.42
CA ILE A 187 -10.03 -3.27 -15.06
C ILE A 187 -10.15 -3.08 -16.56
N SER A 188 -9.25 -2.28 -17.12
CA SER A 188 -9.11 -2.04 -18.55
C SER A 188 -7.65 -2.13 -18.98
N HIS A 189 -7.40 -2.09 -20.29
CA HIS A 189 -6.06 -1.90 -20.85
C HIS A 189 -5.95 -0.56 -21.58
N ALA A 190 -4.72 -0.11 -21.83
CA ALA A 190 -4.46 1.17 -22.49
C ALA A 190 -4.41 1.08 -24.02
N GLU A 191 -4.37 -0.13 -24.60
CA GLU A 191 -4.16 -0.37 -26.04
C GLU A 191 -2.85 0.24 -26.57
N THR A 192 -1.81 0.22 -25.73
CA THR A 192 -0.46 0.73 -26.03
C THR A 192 0.55 -0.41 -26.14
N GLU A 193 1.79 -0.07 -26.47
CA GLU A 193 2.94 -0.92 -26.19
C GLU A 193 3.14 -1.15 -24.67
N LEU A 194 3.83 -2.23 -24.31
CA LEU A 194 4.26 -2.49 -22.93
C LEU A 194 5.45 -1.60 -22.57
N CYS A 195 5.59 -1.26 -21.29
CA CYS A 195 6.72 -0.51 -20.75
C CYS A 195 7.30 -1.22 -19.53
N TYR A 196 8.63 -1.20 -19.38
CA TYR A 196 9.35 -2.01 -18.39
C TYR A 196 10.25 -1.18 -17.45
N THR A 197 10.33 0.13 -17.67
CA THR A 197 11.18 1.03 -16.88
C THR A 197 10.37 2.23 -16.42
N LEU A 198 10.79 2.85 -15.31
CA LEU A 198 10.15 4.06 -14.79
C LEU A 198 10.06 5.14 -15.87
N GLU A 199 11.13 5.34 -16.64
CA GLU A 199 11.19 6.33 -17.70
C GLU A 199 10.20 6.04 -18.84
N SER A 200 10.25 4.82 -19.41
CA SER A 200 9.37 4.44 -20.52
C SER A 200 7.89 4.47 -20.12
N CYS A 201 7.56 3.93 -18.93
CA CYS A 201 6.21 3.93 -18.43
C CYS A 201 5.73 5.35 -18.08
N SER A 202 6.56 6.20 -17.48
CA SER A 202 6.17 7.60 -17.20
C SER A 202 5.89 8.36 -18.48
N LYS A 203 6.66 8.11 -19.55
CA LYS A 203 6.44 8.71 -20.87
C LYS A 203 5.09 8.28 -21.47
N LEU A 204 4.75 7.00 -21.43
CA LEU A 204 3.44 6.52 -21.90
C LEU A 204 2.28 7.08 -21.09
N VAL A 205 2.40 7.11 -19.76
CA VAL A 205 1.36 7.67 -18.90
C VAL A 205 1.13 9.16 -19.18
N LYS A 206 2.21 9.91 -19.41
CA LYS A 206 2.12 11.31 -19.85
C LYS A 206 1.42 11.45 -21.20
N ASN A 207 1.76 10.62 -22.18
CA ASN A 207 1.09 10.64 -23.48
C ASN A 207 -0.42 10.35 -23.37
N ILE A 208 -0.80 9.37 -22.55
CA ILE A 208 -2.23 9.06 -22.27
C ILE A 208 -2.93 10.27 -21.65
N GLN A 209 -2.28 10.93 -20.68
CA GLN A 209 -2.79 12.16 -20.08
C GLN A 209 -2.98 13.27 -21.11
N ASP A 210 -1.98 13.52 -21.96
CA ASP A 210 -2.02 14.56 -22.98
C ASP A 210 -3.16 14.30 -23.99
N ILE A 211 -3.41 13.04 -24.37
CA ILE A 211 -4.55 12.65 -25.21
C ILE A 211 -5.88 12.91 -24.50
N HIS A 212 -6.00 12.53 -23.22
CA HIS A 212 -7.21 12.78 -22.43
C HIS A 212 -7.55 14.27 -22.31
N MET A 213 -6.53 15.10 -22.14
CA MET A 213 -6.72 16.55 -22.01
C MET A 213 -7.00 17.23 -23.35
N SER A 214 -6.21 16.92 -24.38
CA SER A 214 -6.32 17.57 -25.69
C SER A 214 -7.51 17.11 -26.51
N ARG A 215 -7.81 15.81 -26.53
CA ARG A 215 -8.80 15.21 -27.43
C ARG A 215 -10.17 15.03 -26.79
N PHE A 216 -10.21 14.74 -25.48
CA PHE A 216 -11.45 14.48 -24.75
C PHE A 216 -11.86 15.62 -23.80
N ASN A 217 -11.11 16.73 -23.83
CA ASN A 217 -11.34 17.93 -23.01
C ASN A 217 -11.47 17.63 -21.51
N PHE A 218 -10.77 16.60 -21.04
CA PHE A 218 -10.72 16.29 -19.61
C PHE A 218 -9.68 17.17 -18.92
N PHE A 219 -9.98 17.66 -17.71
CA PHE A 219 -9.00 18.44 -16.94
C PHE A 219 -7.78 17.64 -16.50
N VAL A 220 -7.89 16.31 -16.43
CA VAL A 220 -6.87 15.36 -15.96
C VAL A 220 -7.10 14.00 -16.64
N ILE A 221 -6.12 13.11 -16.58
CA ILE A 221 -6.29 11.70 -16.98
C ILE A 221 -7.53 11.11 -16.29
N ALA A 222 -8.46 10.50 -17.03
CA ALA A 222 -9.73 10.02 -16.47
C ALA A 222 -9.61 8.77 -15.58
N TYR A 223 -8.47 8.07 -15.63
CA TYR A 223 -8.23 6.83 -14.90
C TYR A 223 -7.77 7.09 -13.46
N ASN A 224 -8.22 6.25 -12.51
CA ASN A 224 -7.73 6.30 -11.13
C ASN A 224 -6.27 5.86 -11.03
N PHE A 225 -5.95 4.69 -11.59
CA PHE A 225 -4.60 4.12 -11.56
C PHE A 225 -4.24 3.49 -12.89
N LEU A 226 -2.95 3.49 -13.22
CA LEU A 226 -2.37 2.76 -14.32
C LEU A 226 -1.26 1.83 -13.81
N VAL A 227 -0.99 0.70 -14.46
CA VAL A 227 0.04 -0.26 -14.04
C VAL A 227 0.95 -0.59 -15.21
N GLY A 228 2.26 -0.38 -15.05
CA GLY A 228 3.29 -0.72 -16.04
C GLY A 228 3.69 -2.19 -16.01
N ALA A 229 4.32 -2.70 -17.08
CA ALA A 229 4.72 -4.12 -17.18
C ALA A 229 5.78 -4.53 -16.13
N ASP A 230 6.41 -3.55 -15.51
CA ASP A 230 7.33 -3.65 -14.37
C ASP A 230 6.64 -3.74 -13.00
N GLY A 231 5.31 -3.69 -12.95
CA GLY A 231 4.53 -3.71 -11.71
C GLY A 231 4.50 -2.37 -10.96
N ARG A 232 5.01 -1.28 -11.55
CA ARG A 232 4.84 0.06 -10.98
C ARG A 232 3.42 0.55 -11.22
N VAL A 233 2.82 1.17 -10.20
CA VAL A 233 1.49 1.78 -10.30
C VAL A 233 1.65 3.28 -10.47
N TYR A 234 0.86 3.88 -11.34
CA TYR A 234 0.84 5.31 -11.62
C TYR A 234 -0.53 5.87 -11.23
N GLU A 235 -0.54 6.83 -10.33
CA GLU A 235 -1.75 7.46 -9.78
C GLU A 235 -2.22 8.60 -10.68
N GLY A 236 -3.39 8.40 -11.31
CA GLY A 236 -4.12 9.42 -12.05
C GLY A 236 -5.00 10.25 -11.12
N ILE A 237 -6.33 10.08 -11.18
CA ILE A 237 -7.24 10.76 -10.24
C ILE A 237 -7.20 10.20 -8.80
N GLY A 238 -6.54 9.05 -8.60
CA GLY A 238 -6.35 8.43 -7.29
C GLY A 238 -7.63 7.89 -6.66
N TRP A 239 -7.62 7.65 -5.34
CA TRP A 239 -8.73 7.00 -4.63
C TRP A 239 -9.95 7.88 -4.35
N ARG A 240 -9.78 9.21 -4.33
CA ARG A 240 -10.80 10.15 -3.81
C ARG A 240 -11.88 10.55 -4.80
N ARG A 241 -11.75 10.14 -6.06
CA ARG A 241 -12.67 10.48 -7.14
C ARG A 241 -13.01 9.23 -7.91
N HIS A 242 -14.29 9.03 -8.21
CA HIS A 242 -14.71 7.94 -9.09
C HIS A 242 -14.37 8.25 -10.54
N THR A 243 -14.20 7.20 -11.33
CA THR A 243 -13.88 7.30 -12.75
C THR A 243 -14.99 8.05 -13.50
N LYS A 244 -14.62 9.11 -14.24
CA LYS A 244 -15.56 9.80 -15.13
C LYS A 244 -15.95 8.90 -16.30
N GLY A 245 -17.22 8.89 -16.70
CA GLY A 245 -17.74 8.02 -17.78
C GLY A 245 -18.15 6.62 -17.33
N LEU A 246 -17.89 6.27 -16.05
CA LEU A 246 -18.38 5.06 -15.40
C LEU A 246 -19.40 5.46 -14.31
N ASN A 247 -19.83 4.52 -13.48
CA ASN A 247 -20.74 4.85 -12.38
C ASN A 247 -20.02 5.64 -11.26
N SER A 248 -20.79 6.34 -10.42
CA SER A 248 -20.25 7.14 -9.30
C SER A 248 -19.82 6.30 -8.10
N GLU A 249 -19.43 5.05 -8.32
CA GLU A 249 -18.99 4.09 -7.30
C GLU A 249 -17.80 3.24 -7.79
N SER A 250 -17.20 3.61 -8.93
CA SER A 250 -16.15 2.84 -9.61
C SER A 250 -14.77 3.47 -9.47
N ILE A 251 -13.79 2.61 -9.22
CA ILE A 251 -12.35 2.90 -9.32
C ILE A 251 -11.79 2.14 -10.52
N SER A 252 -11.20 2.84 -11.49
CA SER A 252 -10.61 2.21 -12.68
C SER A 252 -9.11 1.93 -12.50
N VAL A 253 -8.68 0.71 -12.81
CA VAL A 253 -7.25 0.36 -12.88
C VAL A 253 -6.92 -0.08 -14.29
N VAL A 254 -6.01 0.63 -14.96
CA VAL A 254 -5.65 0.40 -16.36
C VAL A 254 -4.29 -0.24 -16.48
N LEU A 255 -4.19 -1.42 -17.09
CA LEU A 255 -2.90 -2.04 -17.37
C LEU A 255 -2.33 -1.46 -18.69
N ILE A 256 -1.11 -0.92 -18.65
CA ILE A 256 -0.45 -0.29 -19.80
C ILE A 256 0.02 -1.39 -20.75
N GLY A 257 -0.64 -1.50 -21.90
CA GLY A 257 -0.40 -2.54 -22.89
C GLY A 257 -1.64 -2.87 -23.73
N ASP A 258 -1.46 -3.76 -24.71
CA ASP A 258 -2.51 -4.38 -25.51
C ASP A 258 -2.53 -5.90 -25.23
N PHE A 259 -3.46 -6.34 -24.40
CA PHE A 259 -3.62 -7.76 -24.03
C PHE A 259 -4.54 -8.56 -24.94
N ASN A 260 -4.93 -8.02 -26.10
CA ASN A 260 -5.29 -8.88 -27.23
C ASN A 260 -4.02 -9.45 -27.88
N LYS A 261 -2.90 -8.71 -27.84
CA LYS A 261 -1.60 -9.12 -28.44
C LYS A 261 -0.63 -9.77 -27.47
N HIS A 262 -0.63 -9.35 -26.20
CA HIS A 262 0.37 -9.77 -25.21
C HIS A 262 -0.27 -10.43 -23.98
N GLN A 263 0.51 -11.22 -23.26
CA GLN A 263 0.15 -11.67 -21.91
C GLN A 263 0.52 -10.58 -20.89
N PRO A 264 -0.30 -10.34 -19.85
CA PRO A 264 0.09 -9.48 -18.75
C PRO A 264 1.25 -10.11 -17.97
N THR A 265 2.20 -9.30 -17.49
CA THR A 265 3.29 -9.81 -16.68
C THR A 265 2.78 -10.16 -15.27
N ASN A 266 3.41 -11.13 -14.60
CA ASN A 266 3.08 -11.44 -13.20
C ASN A 266 3.24 -10.22 -12.29
N ALA A 267 4.21 -9.34 -12.58
CA ALA A 267 4.41 -8.10 -11.84
C ALA A 267 3.19 -7.16 -11.94
N MET A 268 2.59 -7.01 -13.13
CA MET A 268 1.36 -6.22 -13.30
C MET A 268 0.19 -6.77 -12.50
N VAL A 269 -0.02 -8.08 -12.60
CA VAL A 269 -1.15 -8.77 -11.97
C VAL A 269 -1.03 -8.66 -10.45
N ASN A 270 0.15 -8.97 -9.90
CA ASN A 270 0.42 -8.85 -8.48
C ASN A 270 0.24 -7.41 -7.99
N ALA A 271 0.78 -6.43 -8.74
CA ALA A 271 0.64 -5.02 -8.37
C ALA A 271 -0.82 -4.54 -8.37
N THR A 272 -1.62 -5.01 -9.33
CA THR A 272 -3.04 -4.70 -9.43
C THR A 272 -3.82 -5.28 -8.25
N LEU A 273 -3.63 -6.56 -7.95
CA LEU A 273 -4.31 -7.24 -6.85
C LEU A 273 -3.93 -6.64 -5.48
N GLU A 274 -2.65 -6.34 -5.29
CA GLU A 274 -2.18 -5.66 -4.07
C GLU A 274 -2.77 -4.26 -3.97
N LEU A 275 -2.75 -3.44 -5.04
CA LEU A 275 -3.39 -2.11 -5.05
C LEU A 275 -4.86 -2.17 -4.60
N ILE A 276 -5.61 -3.14 -5.10
CA ILE A 276 -7.02 -3.36 -4.75
C ILE A 276 -7.15 -3.78 -3.27
N HIS A 277 -6.31 -4.72 -2.82
CA HIS A 277 -6.27 -5.13 -1.42
C HIS A 277 -5.97 -3.94 -0.49
N CYS A 278 -5.05 -3.06 -0.88
CA CYS A 278 -4.76 -1.81 -0.18
C CYS A 278 -5.98 -0.88 -0.14
N GLY A 279 -6.67 -0.70 -1.26
CA GLY A 279 -7.91 0.08 -1.33
C GLY A 279 -8.96 -0.41 -0.34
N GLN A 280 -9.13 -1.72 -0.21
CA GLN A 280 -10.02 -2.32 0.79
C GLN A 280 -9.55 -2.06 2.23
N LYS A 281 -8.27 -2.33 2.53
CA LYS A 281 -7.72 -2.16 3.89
C LYS A 281 -7.78 -0.71 4.37
N LEU A 282 -7.48 0.23 3.48
CA LEU A 282 -7.53 1.66 3.75
C LEU A 282 -8.96 2.24 3.68
N LYS A 283 -9.97 1.38 3.49
CA LYS A 283 -11.40 1.75 3.42
C LYS A 283 -11.74 2.72 2.28
N TYR A 284 -10.94 2.76 1.21
CA TYR A 284 -11.30 3.37 -0.06
C TYR A 284 -12.27 2.49 -0.88
N LEU A 285 -12.21 1.17 -0.66
CA LEU A 285 -13.20 0.22 -1.18
C LEU A 285 -14.09 -0.29 -0.05
N THR A 286 -15.31 -0.66 -0.41
CA THR A 286 -16.23 -1.38 0.47
C THR A 286 -15.70 -2.77 0.80
N ASP A 287 -16.16 -3.38 1.91
CA ASP A 287 -15.69 -4.72 2.28
C ASP A 287 -16.24 -5.81 1.34
N ASP A 288 -17.30 -5.51 0.59
CA ASP A 288 -18.01 -6.37 -0.37
C ASP A 288 -17.79 -5.97 -1.84
N TYR A 289 -16.75 -5.20 -2.17
CA TYR A 289 -16.47 -4.77 -3.54
C TYR A 289 -16.37 -5.92 -4.57
N ASP A 290 -16.69 -5.60 -5.83
CA ASP A 290 -16.56 -6.47 -7.00
C ASP A 290 -15.41 -6.01 -7.91
N ILE A 291 -14.76 -6.96 -8.60
CA ILE A 291 -13.83 -6.70 -9.70
C ILE A 291 -14.52 -7.04 -11.01
N LEU A 292 -14.49 -6.11 -11.97
CA LEU A 292 -15.11 -6.27 -13.29
C LEU A 292 -14.10 -5.94 -14.39
N ALA A 293 -14.25 -6.57 -15.55
CA ALA A 293 -13.59 -6.11 -16.76
C ALA A 293 -14.40 -4.97 -17.38
N LEU A 294 -13.75 -4.00 -18.05
CA LEU A 294 -14.48 -2.91 -18.70
C LEU A 294 -15.51 -3.42 -19.73
N ARG A 295 -15.18 -4.49 -20.47
CA ARG A 295 -16.10 -5.17 -21.39
C ARG A 295 -17.33 -5.81 -20.73
N ASP A 296 -17.28 -6.12 -19.44
CA ASP A 296 -18.45 -6.65 -18.71
C ASP A 296 -19.40 -5.52 -18.28
N THR A 297 -18.99 -4.26 -18.41
CA THR A 297 -19.83 -3.11 -18.06
C THR A 297 -20.76 -2.77 -19.22
N SER A 298 -21.98 -2.30 -18.95
CA SER A 298 -22.87 -1.80 -20.01
C SER A 298 -22.51 -0.36 -20.43
N CYS A 299 -21.31 0.13 -20.10
CA CYS A 299 -20.91 1.52 -20.31
C CYS A 299 -20.39 1.77 -21.72
N LEU A 300 -19.70 0.78 -22.29
CA LEU A 300 -19.07 0.89 -23.59
C LEU A 300 -18.98 -0.49 -24.23
N ALA A 301 -19.32 -0.59 -25.52
CA ALA A 301 -18.97 -1.76 -26.31
C ALA A 301 -17.45 -1.75 -26.57
N THR A 302 -16.71 -2.63 -25.90
CA THR A 302 -15.24 -2.67 -25.97
C THR A 302 -14.71 -4.07 -25.77
N GLU A 303 -13.53 -4.35 -26.33
CA GLU A 303 -12.75 -5.54 -26.00
C GLU A 303 -11.83 -5.33 -24.79
N SER A 304 -11.77 -4.15 -24.19
CA SER A 304 -10.91 -3.93 -23.02
C SER A 304 -11.34 -4.80 -21.83
N PRO A 305 -10.44 -5.51 -21.13
CA PRO A 305 -8.99 -5.33 -21.06
C PRO A 305 -8.16 -6.23 -22.00
N GLY A 306 -8.75 -6.76 -23.05
CA GLY A 306 -8.13 -7.72 -23.98
C GLY A 306 -8.27 -9.18 -23.53
N ASN A 307 -8.27 -10.12 -24.48
CA ASN A 307 -8.63 -11.51 -24.23
C ASN A 307 -7.71 -12.23 -23.24
N ASN A 308 -6.40 -11.98 -23.28
CA ASN A 308 -5.45 -12.65 -22.40
C ASN A 308 -5.66 -12.25 -20.94
N LEU A 309 -5.74 -10.94 -20.67
CA LEU A 309 -6.00 -10.41 -19.33
C LEU A 309 -7.42 -10.74 -18.85
N TYR A 310 -8.42 -10.66 -19.73
CA TYR A 310 -9.80 -11.03 -19.41
C TYR A 310 -9.93 -12.48 -18.93
N ASN A 311 -9.28 -13.42 -19.63
CA ASN A 311 -9.31 -14.82 -19.23
C ASN A 311 -8.60 -15.06 -17.89
N LEU A 312 -7.49 -14.35 -17.63
CA LEU A 312 -6.82 -14.41 -16.33
C LEU A 312 -7.69 -13.86 -15.20
N MET A 313 -8.37 -12.73 -15.42
CA MET A 313 -9.22 -12.09 -14.41
C MET A 313 -10.36 -12.98 -13.91
N LYS A 314 -10.87 -13.89 -14.74
CA LYS A 314 -11.90 -14.87 -14.33
C LYS A 314 -11.46 -15.76 -13.16
N THR A 315 -10.16 -15.87 -12.92
CA THR A 315 -9.58 -16.63 -11.79
C THR A 315 -9.47 -15.81 -10.51
N TRP A 316 -9.64 -14.48 -10.57
CA TRP A 316 -9.43 -13.60 -9.43
C TRP A 316 -10.57 -13.71 -8.42
N LYS A 317 -10.20 -13.67 -7.14
CA LYS A 317 -11.16 -13.57 -6.05
C LYS A 317 -11.95 -12.25 -6.20
N ARG A 318 -13.28 -12.32 -6.11
CA ARG A 318 -14.24 -11.20 -6.32
C ARG A 318 -14.43 -10.76 -7.77
N TYR A 319 -13.91 -11.50 -8.76
CA TYR A 319 -14.33 -11.25 -10.13
C TYR A 319 -15.83 -11.55 -10.29
N ASN A 320 -16.58 -10.57 -10.80
CA ASN A 320 -18.01 -10.66 -10.98
C ASN A 320 -18.39 -10.11 -12.36
N PRO A 321 -18.72 -10.97 -13.34
CA PRO A 321 -19.03 -10.55 -14.70
C PRO A 321 -20.42 -9.91 -14.85
N LYS A 322 -21.10 -9.57 -13.73
CA LYS A 322 -22.42 -8.96 -13.78
C LYS A 322 -22.31 -7.49 -14.18
N PRO A 323 -23.04 -7.04 -15.22
CA PRO A 323 -22.93 -5.68 -15.70
C PRO A 323 -23.44 -4.66 -14.68
N ILE A 324 -22.65 -3.61 -14.48
CA ILE A 324 -23.10 -2.38 -13.83
C ILE A 324 -24.13 -1.72 -14.74
N LYS A 325 -25.38 -1.60 -14.28
CA LYS A 325 -26.53 -1.18 -15.10
C LYS A 325 -26.66 0.35 -15.33
N LYS A 326 -25.84 1.18 -14.68
CA LYS A 326 -25.95 2.65 -14.73
C LYS A 326 -24.59 3.30 -14.93
N CYS A 327 -24.24 3.56 -16.17
CA CYS A 327 -23.07 4.35 -16.56
C CYS A 327 -23.51 5.81 -16.75
N LYS A 328 -22.62 6.78 -16.49
CA LYS A 328 -22.94 8.22 -16.52
C LYS A 328 -22.17 8.96 -17.59
#